data_AF-A0A0G1JSJ8-F1
#
_entry.id   AF-A0A0G1JSJ8-F1
#
_cell.length_a   1.000
_cell.length_b   1.000
_cell.length_c   1.000
_cell.angle_alpha   90.00
_cell.angle_beta   90.00
_cell.angle_gamma   90.00
#
_symmetry.space_group_name_H-M   'P 1'
#
loop_
_entity.id
_entity.type
_entity.pdbx_description
1 polymer ?
#
loop_
_entity_poly.entity_id
_entity_poly.type
_entity_poly.pdbx_seq_one_letter_code
_entity_poly.pdbx_strand_id
1 'polypeptide(L)'
;REIQNDLDALFQDEKFSRTDVVDLSKTVAGVIRRKSVEKTLQENFSEMTLEDLRELPIDTLIGLENKHEGILLYAFTDFIDAKQKIDLSNFENFYKAPSVGTQLRVDFRGNKEAENKLGAADILPPSVRQVTVHENGDPALARTSERRLGLKGQNKSGHGFFDEEGYIPIFSGDTMIVGGVDMHFEKNYRKSDGSLDYDKYEGNQKKIPNDIENDVRYLQKLKAKGKSLSKTYTEEDLANLEQKMLTNSADRKELIQSIKNHIGKPGDHCWDWVNKVYNAAGFSQEKRVTVYQHSKYEQRSKGKKFNRERPGKHENPSAMKGLQPGDWVFFFNQNKWDAVGDHSALFLRWIDAEKGIAEMASCPGADRPGRIHHTNFMKTPITTIIKPVNS
;
A
#
# COMPACT_ATOMS: atom_id res chain seq x y z
N ARG A 1 -20.07 11.89 -46.62
CA ARG A 1 -20.72 11.50 -47.90
C ARG A 1 -20.19 10.15 -48.37
N GLU A 2 -18.87 9.91 -48.36
CA GLU A 2 -18.30 8.55 -48.54
C GLU A 2 -18.77 7.55 -47.46
N ILE A 3 -18.75 7.94 -46.18
CA ILE A 3 -19.26 7.08 -45.09
C ILE A 3 -20.76 6.72 -45.25
N GLN A 4 -21.55 7.60 -45.90
CA GLN A 4 -22.97 7.35 -46.14
C GLN A 4 -23.16 6.35 -47.28
N ASN A 5 -22.34 6.44 -48.33
CA ASN A 5 -22.37 5.51 -49.46
C ASN A 5 -21.90 4.10 -49.05
N ASP A 6 -20.92 4.01 -48.14
CA ASP A 6 -20.43 2.73 -47.61
C ASP A 6 -21.45 2.06 -46.67
N LEU A 7 -22.23 2.85 -45.93
CA LEU A 7 -23.33 2.36 -45.10
C LEU A 7 -24.52 1.91 -45.96
N ASP A 8 -24.88 2.67 -47.00
CA ASP A 8 -26.01 2.34 -47.88
C ASP A 8 -25.75 1.08 -48.72
N ALA A 9 -24.49 0.79 -49.07
CA ALA A 9 -24.08 -0.48 -49.69
C ALA A 9 -24.20 -1.69 -48.76
N LEU A 10 -24.09 -1.47 -47.44
CA LEU A 10 -24.19 -2.49 -46.40
C LEU A 10 -25.65 -2.86 -46.05
N PHE A 11 -26.62 -2.03 -46.43
CA PHE A 11 -28.04 -2.22 -46.15
C PHE A 11 -28.88 -2.71 -47.35
N GLN A 12 -28.26 -3.00 -48.50
CA GLN A 12 -28.96 -3.57 -49.66
C GLN A 12 -29.01 -5.11 -49.68
N ASP A 13 -28.21 -5.81 -48.88
CA ASP A 13 -28.27 -7.26 -48.72
C ASP A 13 -28.87 -7.67 -47.36
N GLU A 14 -30.12 -8.12 -47.43
CA GLU A 14 -30.97 -8.82 -46.44
C GLU A 14 -30.96 -8.46 -44.93
N LYS A 15 -32.19 -8.11 -44.48
CA LYS A 15 -32.85 -8.44 -43.20
C LYS A 15 -32.25 -7.90 -41.89
N PHE A 16 -32.53 -6.64 -41.58
CA PHE A 16 -32.70 -6.21 -40.18
C PHE A 16 -33.95 -5.34 -40.00
N SER A 17 -34.70 -5.58 -38.93
CA SER A 17 -35.91 -4.81 -38.61
C SER A 17 -35.54 -3.54 -37.85
N ARG A 18 -36.28 -2.45 -38.06
CA ARG A 18 -36.07 -1.15 -37.37
C ARG A 18 -36.16 -1.23 -35.84
N THR A 19 -36.73 -2.30 -35.30
CA THR A 19 -36.84 -2.56 -33.86
C THR A 19 -35.51 -2.96 -33.21
N ASP A 20 -34.55 -3.49 -33.98
CA ASP A 20 -33.23 -3.91 -33.49
C ASP A 20 -32.27 -2.72 -33.30
N VAL A 21 -32.59 -1.56 -33.89
CA VAL A 21 -31.75 -0.34 -33.89
C VAL A 21 -31.79 0.40 -32.55
N VAL A 22 -32.86 0.23 -31.77
CA VAL A 22 -33.00 0.94 -30.47
C VAL A 22 -32.16 0.27 -29.39
N ASP A 23 -31.92 -1.04 -29.48
CA ASP A 23 -31.09 -1.79 -28.51
C ASP A 23 -29.58 -1.77 -28.86
N LEU A 24 -29.25 -1.54 -30.13
CA LEU A 24 -27.87 -1.31 -30.57
C LEU A 24 -27.26 -0.02 -30.00
N SER A 25 -28.03 1.00 -29.64
CA SER A 25 -27.49 2.24 -29.06
C SER A 25 -26.87 2.06 -27.66
N LYS A 26 -27.38 1.10 -26.88
CA LYS A 26 -26.84 0.75 -25.55
C LYS A 26 -25.68 -0.25 -25.65
N THR A 27 -25.70 -1.12 -26.65
CA THR A 27 -24.62 -2.09 -26.90
C THR A 27 -23.41 -1.46 -27.61
N VAL A 28 -23.63 -0.46 -28.47
CA VAL A 28 -22.56 0.29 -29.18
C VAL A 28 -21.75 1.16 -28.22
N ALA A 29 -22.36 1.73 -27.17
CA ALA A 29 -21.63 2.49 -26.14
C ALA A 29 -20.68 1.60 -25.30
N GLY A 30 -21.01 0.31 -25.14
CA GLY A 30 -20.15 -0.68 -24.48
C GLY A 30 -19.07 -1.27 -25.39
N VAL A 31 -19.37 -1.45 -26.69
CA VAL A 31 -18.41 -1.97 -27.69
C VAL A 31 -17.38 -0.91 -28.10
N ILE A 32 -17.70 0.39 -28.00
CA ILE A 32 -16.77 1.49 -28.28
C ILE A 32 -15.64 1.60 -27.23
N ARG A 33 -15.77 1.01 -26.04
CA ARG A 33 -14.81 1.25 -24.94
C ARG A 33 -13.91 0.08 -24.56
N ARG A 34 -14.30 -1.17 -24.88
CA ARG A 34 -13.38 -2.33 -24.92
C ARG A 34 -12.21 -2.12 -25.89
N LYS A 35 -12.48 -1.38 -26.97
CA LYS A 35 -11.48 -0.85 -27.93
C LYS A 35 -10.79 0.43 -27.45
N SER A 36 -10.81 0.81 -26.18
CA SER A 36 -10.14 2.04 -25.73
C SER A 36 -8.85 1.75 -24.99
N VAL A 37 -8.81 0.89 -23.96
CA VAL A 37 -7.57 0.65 -23.21
C VAL A 37 -6.62 -0.27 -23.97
N GLU A 38 -7.09 -1.43 -24.46
CA GLU A 38 -6.25 -2.33 -25.27
C GLU A 38 -5.89 -1.72 -26.63
N LYS A 39 -6.80 -0.99 -27.28
CA LYS A 39 -6.49 -0.27 -28.52
C LYS A 39 -5.60 0.94 -28.27
N THR A 40 -5.73 1.67 -27.16
CA THR A 40 -4.78 2.74 -26.80
C THR A 40 -3.40 2.13 -26.55
N LEU A 41 -3.34 1.02 -25.82
CA LEU A 41 -2.10 0.30 -25.60
C LEU A 41 -1.54 -0.18 -26.94
N GLN A 42 -2.33 -0.80 -27.82
CA GLN A 42 -1.91 -1.28 -29.15
C GLN A 42 -1.67 -0.17 -30.20
N GLU A 43 -2.31 0.99 -30.12
CA GLU A 43 -2.17 2.12 -31.06
C GLU A 43 -1.02 3.05 -30.67
N ASN A 44 -0.74 3.20 -29.37
CA ASN A 44 0.40 3.98 -28.89
C ASN A 44 1.64 3.11 -28.63
N PHE A 45 1.46 1.80 -28.42
CA PHE A 45 2.50 0.83 -28.09
C PHE A 45 2.20 -0.52 -28.74
N SER A 46 2.48 -0.65 -30.04
CA SER A 46 2.06 -1.77 -30.91
C SER A 46 2.45 -3.19 -30.45
N GLU A 47 3.21 -3.35 -29.36
CA GLU A 47 3.66 -4.63 -28.83
C GLU A 47 3.59 -4.74 -27.28
N MET A 48 2.97 -3.77 -26.58
CA MET A 48 3.03 -3.74 -25.10
C MET A 48 2.05 -4.72 -24.45
N THR A 49 2.61 -5.69 -23.73
CA THR A 49 1.90 -6.65 -22.90
C THR A 49 1.57 -6.06 -21.52
N LEU A 50 0.72 -6.76 -20.77
CA LEU A 50 0.43 -6.43 -19.37
C LEU A 50 1.69 -6.52 -18.49
N GLU A 51 2.65 -7.37 -18.85
CA GLU A 51 3.92 -7.45 -18.14
C GLU A 51 4.77 -6.21 -18.41
N ASP A 52 4.84 -5.79 -19.67
CA ASP A 52 5.55 -4.57 -20.06
C ASP A 52 4.97 -3.33 -19.37
N LEU A 53 3.63 -3.25 -19.23
CA LEU A 53 2.96 -2.18 -18.49
C LEU A 53 3.43 -2.13 -17.02
N ARG A 54 3.63 -3.29 -16.39
CA ARG A 54 4.05 -3.39 -15.00
C ARG A 54 5.52 -3.10 -14.79
N GLU A 55 6.36 -3.21 -15.81
CA GLU A 55 7.77 -2.84 -15.71
C GLU A 55 8.00 -1.33 -15.90
N LEU A 56 6.98 -0.58 -16.30
CA LEU A 56 7.10 0.85 -16.50
C LEU A 56 7.45 1.60 -15.22
N PRO A 57 8.29 2.66 -15.32
CA PRO A 57 8.51 3.59 -14.22
C PRO A 57 7.21 4.18 -13.70
N ILE A 58 7.18 4.49 -12.40
CA ILE A 58 5.95 4.94 -11.75
C ILE A 58 5.36 6.21 -12.36
N ASP A 59 6.20 7.15 -12.78
CA ASP A 59 5.76 8.42 -13.36
C ASP A 59 5.06 8.20 -14.70
N THR A 60 5.54 7.23 -15.49
CA THR A 60 4.90 6.80 -16.73
C THR A 60 3.54 6.17 -16.44
N LEU A 61 3.46 5.30 -15.43
CA LEU A 61 2.21 4.66 -15.00
C LEU A 61 1.17 5.69 -14.51
N ILE A 62 1.59 6.69 -13.74
CA ILE A 62 0.72 7.78 -13.29
C ILE A 62 0.26 8.63 -14.48
N GLY A 63 1.16 8.93 -15.43
CA GLY A 63 0.80 9.63 -16.66
C GLY A 63 -0.25 8.88 -17.47
N LEU A 64 -0.09 7.55 -17.57
CA LEU A 64 -1.05 6.66 -18.22
C LEU A 64 -2.39 6.64 -17.48
N GLU A 65 -2.42 6.51 -16.16
CA GLU A 65 -3.66 6.58 -15.36
C GLU A 65 -4.41 7.89 -15.55
N ASN A 66 -3.69 9.02 -15.59
CA ASN A 66 -4.30 10.34 -15.80
C ASN A 66 -4.95 10.46 -17.19
N LYS A 67 -4.39 9.79 -18.19
CA LYS A 67 -4.91 9.79 -19.57
C LYS A 67 -6.00 8.73 -19.77
N HIS A 68 -5.87 7.60 -19.10
CA HIS A 68 -6.70 6.42 -19.22
C HIS A 68 -6.91 5.81 -17.83
N GLU A 69 -7.95 6.28 -17.16
CA GLU A 69 -8.23 5.85 -15.79
C GLU A 69 -8.46 4.34 -15.68
N GLY A 70 -8.00 3.77 -14.57
CA GLY A 70 -8.09 2.36 -14.29
C GLY A 70 -6.90 1.56 -14.79
N ILE A 71 -5.92 2.14 -15.48
CA ILE A 71 -4.67 1.45 -15.83
C ILE A 71 -3.98 0.88 -14.59
N LEU A 72 -3.92 1.61 -13.48
CA LEU A 72 -3.26 1.12 -12.25
C LEU A 72 -4.03 -0.03 -11.60
N LEU A 73 -5.35 0.06 -11.56
CA LEU A 73 -6.20 -1.01 -11.05
C LEU A 73 -6.06 -2.25 -11.94
N TYR A 74 -5.86 -2.09 -13.24
CA TYR A 74 -5.69 -3.20 -14.18
C TYR A 74 -4.31 -3.83 -14.05
N ALA A 75 -3.28 -2.99 -13.91
CA ALA A 75 -1.92 -3.44 -13.74
C ALA A 75 -1.74 -4.20 -12.42
N PHE A 76 -2.35 -3.74 -11.31
CA PHE A 76 -1.93 -4.15 -9.97
C PHE A 76 -3.00 -4.81 -9.10
N THR A 77 -4.14 -5.22 -9.67
CA THR A 77 -5.16 -5.97 -8.90
C THR A 77 -5.79 -7.12 -9.67
N ASP A 78 -6.27 -8.12 -8.93
CA ASP A 78 -7.05 -9.26 -9.43
C ASP A 78 -8.35 -9.43 -8.60
N PHE A 79 -9.50 -9.74 -9.22
CA PHE A 79 -10.76 -9.97 -8.49
C PHE A 79 -10.79 -11.34 -7.81
N ILE A 80 -11.27 -11.43 -6.56
CA ILE A 80 -11.22 -12.67 -5.75
C ILE A 80 -12.44 -13.59 -5.93
N ASP A 81 -13.66 -13.04 -5.96
CA ASP A 81 -14.91 -13.84 -5.89
C ASP A 81 -15.55 -14.17 -7.25
N ALA A 82 -14.95 -13.75 -8.37
CA ALA A 82 -15.39 -14.21 -9.67
C ALA A 82 -14.71 -15.55 -9.98
N LYS A 83 -15.48 -16.63 -10.18
CA LYS A 83 -15.01 -17.91 -10.74
C LYS A 83 -14.44 -17.81 -12.17
N GLN A 84 -14.02 -16.62 -12.60
CA GLN A 84 -13.55 -16.30 -13.93
C GLN A 84 -12.13 -15.74 -13.86
N LYS A 85 -11.27 -16.24 -14.75
CA LYS A 85 -10.08 -15.51 -15.17
C LYS A 85 -10.50 -14.13 -15.69
N ILE A 86 -9.61 -13.16 -15.51
CA ILE A 86 -9.67 -11.75 -15.91
C ILE A 86 -10.61 -11.52 -17.11
N ASP A 87 -11.76 -10.86 -16.86
CA ASP A 87 -12.61 -10.30 -17.91
C ASP A 87 -12.45 -8.78 -17.95
N LEU A 88 -11.81 -8.30 -19.01
CA LEU A 88 -11.55 -6.88 -19.24
C LEU A 88 -12.81 -6.03 -19.39
N SER A 89 -13.98 -6.61 -19.76
CA SER A 89 -15.22 -5.83 -19.73
C SER A 89 -15.68 -5.49 -18.32
N ASN A 90 -15.39 -6.35 -17.34
CA ASN A 90 -15.78 -6.09 -15.96
C ASN A 90 -14.94 -4.99 -15.31
N PHE A 91 -13.72 -4.80 -15.78
CA PHE A 91 -12.80 -3.82 -15.23
C PHE A 91 -13.28 -2.37 -15.46
N GLU A 92 -13.60 -2.04 -16.70
CA GLU A 92 -14.09 -0.70 -17.05
C GLU A 92 -15.46 -0.43 -16.42
N ASN A 93 -16.33 -1.45 -16.43
CA ASN A 93 -17.65 -1.38 -15.80
C ASN A 93 -17.52 -1.16 -14.28
N PHE A 94 -16.62 -1.89 -13.63
CA PHE A 94 -16.32 -1.69 -12.21
C PHE A 94 -15.75 -0.31 -11.94
N TYR A 95 -14.76 0.14 -12.71
CA TYR A 95 -14.13 1.43 -12.46
C TYR A 95 -15.14 2.60 -12.58
N LYS A 96 -16.13 2.48 -13.47
CA LYS A 96 -17.20 3.48 -13.65
C LYS A 96 -18.35 3.35 -12.66
N ALA A 97 -18.56 2.16 -12.10
CA ALA A 97 -19.66 1.86 -11.19
C ALA A 97 -19.21 0.79 -10.19
N PRO A 98 -18.31 1.13 -9.25
CA PRO A 98 -17.80 0.15 -8.31
C PRO A 98 -18.93 -0.30 -7.37
N SER A 99 -18.88 -1.56 -6.96
CA SER A 99 -19.88 -2.14 -6.07
C SER A 99 -19.30 -2.38 -4.68
N VAL A 100 -20.10 -2.07 -3.65
CA VAL A 100 -19.74 -2.41 -2.26
C VAL A 100 -19.62 -3.93 -2.12
N GLY A 101 -18.63 -4.39 -1.37
CA GLY A 101 -18.30 -5.80 -1.18
C GLY A 101 -17.38 -6.38 -2.25
N THR A 102 -17.09 -5.67 -3.34
CA THR A 102 -16.10 -6.14 -4.33
C THR A 102 -14.74 -6.32 -3.68
N GLN A 103 -14.17 -7.52 -3.83
CA GLN A 103 -12.86 -7.89 -3.30
C GLN A 103 -11.80 -7.91 -4.41
N LEU A 104 -10.71 -7.22 -4.17
CA LEU A 104 -9.57 -7.05 -5.06
C LEU A 104 -8.30 -7.50 -4.34
N ARG A 105 -7.61 -8.50 -4.87
CA ARG A 105 -6.28 -8.87 -4.44
C ARG A 105 -5.27 -7.91 -5.06
N VAL A 106 -4.43 -7.30 -4.24
CA VAL A 106 -3.35 -6.42 -4.68
C VAL A 106 -2.15 -7.28 -5.08
N ASP A 107 -1.57 -6.99 -6.24
CA ASP A 107 -0.36 -7.63 -6.72
C ASP A 107 0.45 -6.66 -7.61
N PHE A 108 1.51 -6.10 -7.06
CA PHE A 108 2.42 -5.22 -7.81
C PHE A 108 3.39 -6.00 -8.70
N ARG A 109 3.37 -7.33 -8.66
CA ARG A 109 4.15 -8.25 -9.54
C ARG A 109 5.62 -7.86 -9.69
N GLY A 110 6.23 -7.44 -8.59
CA GLY A 110 7.65 -7.08 -8.57
C GLY A 110 7.96 -5.63 -8.95
N ASN A 111 7.00 -4.81 -9.38
CA ASN A 111 7.23 -3.36 -9.52
C ASN A 111 7.35 -2.71 -8.14
N LYS A 112 8.59 -2.67 -7.64
CA LYS A 112 8.92 -2.15 -6.30
C LYS A 112 8.62 -0.67 -6.15
N GLU A 113 8.73 0.11 -7.22
CA GLU A 113 8.48 1.55 -7.16
C GLU A 113 6.98 1.83 -7.00
N ALA A 114 6.15 1.18 -7.81
CA ALA A 114 4.70 1.21 -7.69
C ALA A 114 4.24 0.67 -6.32
N GLU A 115 4.80 -0.47 -5.89
CA GLU A 115 4.52 -1.04 -4.57
C GLU A 115 4.89 -0.09 -3.43
N ASN A 116 5.86 0.79 -3.60
CA ASN A 116 6.22 1.75 -2.55
C ASN A 116 5.35 3.00 -2.56
N LYS A 117 4.98 3.49 -3.74
CA LYS A 117 4.39 4.83 -3.90
C LYS A 117 2.88 4.82 -4.05
N LEU A 118 2.28 3.76 -4.62
CA LEU A 118 0.85 3.73 -4.91
C LEU A 118 0.03 3.27 -3.72
N GLY A 119 -0.98 4.04 -3.34
CA GLY A 119 -2.03 3.66 -2.43
C GLY A 119 -3.29 3.16 -3.11
N ALA A 120 -4.23 2.68 -2.29
CA ALA A 120 -5.57 2.33 -2.77
C ALA A 120 -6.28 3.52 -3.46
N ALA A 121 -5.99 4.75 -3.03
CA ALA A 121 -6.58 5.96 -3.61
C ALA A 121 -6.04 6.31 -5.01
N ASP A 122 -4.84 5.86 -5.36
CA ASP A 122 -4.27 5.98 -6.71
C ASP A 122 -4.91 4.97 -7.66
N ILE A 123 -5.15 3.76 -7.13
CA ILE A 123 -5.66 2.62 -7.88
C ILE A 123 -7.18 2.73 -8.12
N LEU A 124 -7.95 2.97 -7.06
CA LEU A 124 -9.42 2.93 -7.11
C LEU A 124 -10.01 4.21 -7.72
N PRO A 125 -11.22 4.13 -8.31
CA PRO A 125 -11.90 5.31 -8.84
C PRO A 125 -12.28 6.30 -7.73
N PRO A 126 -12.45 7.60 -8.06
CA PRO A 126 -12.83 8.64 -7.09
C PRO A 126 -14.14 8.36 -6.32
N SER A 127 -15.07 7.62 -6.94
CA SER A 127 -16.32 7.17 -6.31
C SER A 127 -16.11 6.24 -5.12
N VAL A 128 -15.01 5.48 -5.03
CA VAL A 128 -14.78 4.63 -3.85
C VAL A 128 -14.32 5.51 -2.69
N ARG A 129 -15.19 5.65 -1.69
CA ARG A 129 -14.98 6.52 -0.51
C ARG A 129 -14.65 5.75 0.77
N GLN A 130 -14.82 4.43 0.79
CA GLN A 130 -14.39 3.61 1.92
C GLN A 130 -13.82 2.28 1.42
N VAL A 131 -12.75 1.81 2.06
CA VAL A 131 -12.14 0.50 1.81
C VAL A 131 -11.80 -0.20 3.11
N THR A 132 -11.88 -1.52 3.09
CA THR A 132 -11.32 -2.40 4.11
C THR A 132 -10.13 -3.14 3.50
N VAL A 133 -8.97 -3.11 4.16
CA VAL A 133 -7.77 -3.82 3.70
C VAL A 133 -7.47 -4.96 4.66
N HIS A 134 -7.40 -6.18 4.15
CA HIS A 134 -6.89 -7.35 4.86
C HIS A 134 -5.40 -7.53 4.51
N GLU A 135 -4.52 -7.32 5.48
CA GLU A 135 -3.08 -7.49 5.29
C GLU A 135 -2.75 -8.95 4.95
N ASN A 136 -2.08 -9.17 3.82
CA ASN A 136 -1.82 -10.49 3.24
C ASN A 136 -3.08 -11.37 3.10
N GLY A 137 -4.26 -10.76 3.00
CA GLY A 137 -5.55 -11.44 2.92
C GLY A 137 -6.08 -11.96 4.26
N ASP A 138 -5.47 -11.63 5.40
CA ASP A 138 -5.92 -12.04 6.74
C ASP A 138 -7.00 -11.08 7.30
N PRO A 139 -8.27 -11.53 7.45
CA PRO A 139 -9.33 -10.68 8.02
C PRO A 139 -9.08 -10.27 9.47
N ALA A 140 -8.24 -10.99 10.23
CA ALA A 140 -7.91 -10.63 11.61
C ALA A 140 -7.02 -9.36 11.70
N LEU A 141 -6.41 -8.96 10.58
CA LEU A 141 -5.62 -7.75 10.43
C LEU A 141 -6.36 -6.67 9.63
N ALA A 142 -7.69 -6.81 9.48
CA ALA A 142 -8.49 -5.88 8.71
C ALA A 142 -8.46 -4.47 9.28
N ARG A 143 -8.22 -3.47 8.42
CA ARG A 143 -8.38 -2.06 8.74
C ARG A 143 -9.35 -1.42 7.76
N THR A 144 -10.37 -0.72 8.29
CA THR A 144 -11.39 -0.03 7.48
C THR A 144 -11.15 1.46 7.53
N SER A 145 -11.17 2.11 6.37
CA SER A 145 -10.77 3.50 6.20
C SER A 145 -11.66 4.25 5.24
N GLU A 146 -11.68 5.56 5.41
CA GLU A 146 -12.38 6.48 4.53
C GLU A 146 -11.38 7.26 3.68
N ARG A 147 -11.75 7.49 2.42
CA ARG A 147 -11.01 8.39 1.54
C ARG A 147 -11.19 9.80 2.07
N ARG A 148 -10.07 10.49 2.30
CA ARG A 148 -10.06 11.90 2.71
C ARG A 148 -9.87 12.79 1.48
N LEU A 149 -8.81 13.60 1.47
CA LEU A 149 -8.54 14.54 0.40
C LEU A 149 -8.22 13.85 -0.94
N GLY A 150 -8.61 14.53 -2.01
CA GLY A 150 -8.29 14.16 -3.39
C GLY A 150 -9.35 13.29 -4.08
N LEU A 151 -9.40 13.43 -5.41
CA LEU A 151 -10.08 12.49 -6.30
C LEU A 151 -9.25 11.21 -6.47
N LYS A 152 -7.92 11.36 -6.48
CA LYS A 152 -6.90 10.30 -6.53
C LYS A 152 -5.81 10.57 -5.49
N GLY A 153 -5.03 9.53 -5.15
CA GLY A 153 -3.91 9.62 -4.21
C GLY A 153 -2.81 10.57 -4.69
N GLN A 154 -2.50 10.56 -5.99
CA GLN A 154 -1.40 11.30 -6.64
C GLN A 154 -0.07 11.25 -5.86
N ASN A 155 0.12 10.23 -5.02
CA ASN A 155 1.21 10.16 -4.04
C ASN A 155 1.42 11.46 -3.21
N LYS A 156 0.33 12.18 -2.90
CA LYS A 156 0.37 13.41 -2.09
C LYS A 156 0.06 13.09 -0.63
N SER A 157 0.83 13.66 0.30
CA SER A 157 0.57 13.51 1.74
C SER A 157 -0.83 14.03 2.09
N GLY A 158 -1.56 13.27 2.91
CA GLY A 158 -2.96 13.59 3.27
C GLY A 158 -3.99 13.20 2.20
N HIS A 159 -3.57 12.76 1.02
CA HIS A 159 -4.45 12.15 0.02
C HIS A 159 -4.39 10.64 0.16
N GLY A 160 -5.55 9.98 0.22
CA GLY A 160 -5.56 8.56 0.53
C GLY A 160 -6.77 8.10 1.32
N PHE A 161 -6.62 6.88 1.82
CA PHE A 161 -7.55 6.24 2.74
C PHE A 161 -6.95 6.22 4.14
N PHE A 162 -7.73 6.69 5.11
CA PHE A 162 -7.28 6.86 6.49
C PHE A 162 -8.26 6.28 7.49
N ASP A 163 -7.72 5.72 8.56
CA ASP A 163 -8.45 5.37 9.79
C ASP A 163 -7.79 6.06 10.99
N GLU A 164 -8.17 5.67 12.21
CA GLU A 164 -7.65 6.27 13.45
C GLU A 164 -6.16 5.97 13.71
N GLU A 165 -5.60 4.96 13.05
CA GLU A 165 -4.19 4.60 13.10
C GLU A 165 -3.35 5.32 12.02
N GLY A 166 -3.99 6.03 11.09
CA GLY A 166 -3.36 6.84 10.06
C GLY A 166 -3.67 6.36 8.65
N TYR A 167 -2.75 6.61 7.72
CA TYR A 167 -2.83 6.12 6.36
C TYR A 167 -2.91 4.58 6.32
N ILE A 168 -3.76 4.03 5.44
CA ILE A 168 -3.81 2.58 5.16
C ILE A 168 -2.97 2.27 3.92
N PRO A 169 -1.78 1.66 4.07
CA PRO A 169 -0.99 1.20 2.94
C PRO A 169 -1.58 -0.08 2.34
N ILE A 170 -1.24 -0.34 1.08
CA ILE A 170 -1.54 -1.60 0.38
C ILE A 170 -0.25 -2.18 -0.20
N PHE A 171 -0.09 -3.50 -0.16
CA PHE A 171 1.09 -4.21 -0.67
C PHE A 171 0.67 -5.48 -1.42
N SER A 172 1.59 -6.06 -2.19
CA SER A 172 1.32 -7.32 -2.88
C SER A 172 0.95 -8.43 -1.89
N GLY A 173 -0.20 -9.05 -2.12
CA GLY A 173 -0.80 -10.05 -1.25
C GLY A 173 -1.98 -9.55 -0.42
N ASP A 174 -2.15 -8.23 -0.27
CA ASP A 174 -3.29 -7.67 0.46
C ASP A 174 -4.60 -7.90 -0.31
N THR A 175 -5.70 -7.92 0.43
CA THR A 175 -7.05 -7.89 -0.14
C THR A 175 -7.72 -6.58 0.21
N MET A 176 -8.09 -5.79 -0.80
CA MET A 176 -8.92 -4.61 -0.66
C MET A 176 -10.39 -4.98 -0.88
N ILE A 177 -11.27 -4.49 -0.03
CA ILE A 177 -12.72 -4.64 -0.12
C ILE A 177 -13.33 -3.26 -0.23
N VAL A 178 -14.14 -3.04 -1.25
CA VAL A 178 -14.88 -1.78 -1.42
C VAL A 178 -15.94 -1.69 -0.33
N GLY A 179 -15.83 -0.74 0.60
CA GLY A 179 -16.76 -0.56 1.71
C GLY A 179 -17.87 0.47 1.42
N GLY A 180 -17.56 1.51 0.65
CA GLY A 180 -18.48 2.61 0.40
C GLY A 180 -18.23 3.29 -0.94
N VAL A 181 -19.31 3.59 -1.65
CA VAL A 181 -19.30 4.17 -3.00
C VAL A 181 -20.20 5.40 -3.02
N ASP A 182 -19.64 6.52 -3.47
CA ASP A 182 -20.37 7.76 -3.70
C ASP A 182 -20.19 8.23 -5.15
N MET A 183 -21.22 7.96 -5.96
CA MET A 183 -21.26 8.35 -7.38
C MET A 183 -21.40 9.87 -7.58
N HIS A 184 -21.63 10.66 -6.52
CA HIS A 184 -21.62 12.12 -6.60
C HIS A 184 -20.27 12.64 -7.11
N PHE A 185 -19.16 12.05 -6.65
CA PHE A 185 -17.82 12.47 -7.06
C PHE A 185 -17.58 12.28 -8.56
N GLU A 186 -18.03 11.14 -9.11
CA GLU A 186 -17.94 10.85 -10.54
C GLU A 186 -18.77 11.83 -11.37
N LYS A 187 -19.96 12.19 -10.90
CA LYS A 187 -20.86 13.11 -11.62
C LYS A 187 -20.36 14.56 -11.55
N ASN A 188 -19.80 14.97 -10.43
CA ASN A 188 -19.48 16.37 -10.19
C ASN A 188 -18.08 16.78 -10.59
N TYR A 189 -17.13 15.85 -10.61
CA TYR A 189 -15.73 16.16 -10.89
C TYR A 189 -15.23 15.46 -12.16
N ARG A 190 -16.12 15.24 -13.13
CA ARG A 190 -15.76 14.86 -14.49
C ARG A 190 -16.02 15.98 -15.48
N LYS A 191 -15.08 16.16 -16.40
CA LYS A 191 -15.21 17.03 -17.58
C LYS A 191 -16.02 16.33 -18.66
N SER A 192 -16.43 17.07 -19.69
CA SER A 192 -17.18 16.53 -20.83
C SER A 192 -16.39 15.50 -21.65
N ASP A 193 -15.06 15.56 -21.62
CA ASP A 193 -14.16 14.58 -22.26
C ASP A 193 -13.98 13.30 -21.42
N GLY A 194 -14.60 13.24 -20.24
CA GLY A 194 -14.51 12.12 -19.31
C GLY A 194 -13.34 12.20 -18.33
N SER A 195 -12.39 13.12 -18.49
CA SER A 195 -11.27 13.30 -17.56
C SER A 195 -11.71 13.88 -16.20
N LEU A 196 -10.88 13.73 -15.17
CA LEU A 196 -11.14 14.31 -13.86
C LEU A 196 -10.90 15.82 -13.83
N ASP A 197 -11.82 16.53 -13.20
CA ASP A 197 -11.79 17.98 -13.05
C ASP A 197 -11.18 18.38 -11.70
N TYR A 198 -9.85 18.31 -11.62
CA TYR A 198 -9.09 18.70 -10.43
C TYR A 198 -9.28 20.19 -10.11
N ASP A 199 -9.33 21.06 -11.12
CA ASP A 199 -9.52 22.51 -10.92
C ASP A 199 -10.88 22.80 -10.26
N LYS A 200 -11.93 22.11 -10.71
CA LYS A 200 -13.25 22.20 -10.08
C LYS A 200 -13.26 21.59 -8.69
N TYR A 201 -12.58 20.46 -8.48
CA TYR A 201 -12.45 19.87 -7.15
C TYR A 201 -11.77 20.84 -6.18
N GLU A 202 -10.57 21.32 -6.51
CA GLU A 202 -9.75 22.28 -5.76
C GLU A 202 -10.46 23.64 -5.58
N GLY A 203 -11.12 24.14 -6.62
CA GLY A 203 -11.93 25.36 -6.58
C GLY A 203 -13.15 25.24 -5.68
N ASN A 204 -13.80 24.07 -5.67
CA ASN A 204 -14.89 23.77 -4.75
C ASN A 204 -14.40 23.57 -3.32
N GLN A 205 -13.13 23.20 -3.08
CA GLN A 205 -12.58 23.16 -1.73
C GLN A 205 -12.67 24.52 -1.03
N LYS A 206 -12.58 25.61 -1.79
CA LYS A 206 -12.73 26.97 -1.26
C LYS A 206 -14.19 27.36 -1.00
N LYS A 207 -15.17 26.57 -1.47
CA LYS A 207 -16.61 26.91 -1.48
C LYS A 207 -17.51 25.91 -0.74
N ILE A 208 -17.01 24.71 -0.44
CA ILE A 208 -17.71 23.66 0.32
C ILE A 208 -16.92 23.45 1.62
N PRO A 209 -17.14 24.30 2.65
CA PRO A 209 -16.27 24.35 3.82
C PRO A 209 -16.34 23.05 4.65
N ASN A 210 -17.52 22.47 4.81
CA ASN A 210 -17.73 21.48 5.87
C ASN A 210 -16.97 20.17 5.64
N ASP A 211 -17.02 19.56 4.46
CA ASP A 211 -16.43 18.22 4.28
C ASP A 211 -14.91 18.24 4.20
N ILE A 212 -14.33 19.25 3.55
CA ILE A 212 -12.87 19.35 3.41
C ILE A 212 -12.23 19.92 4.66
N GLU A 213 -12.86 20.90 5.33
CA GLU A 213 -12.38 21.34 6.64
C GLU A 213 -12.43 20.20 7.65
N ASN A 214 -13.46 19.33 7.59
CA ASN A 214 -13.50 18.11 8.39
C ASN A 214 -12.32 17.18 8.08
N ASP A 215 -12.04 16.91 6.80
CA ASP A 215 -10.91 16.07 6.40
C ASP A 215 -9.56 16.68 6.80
N VAL A 216 -9.35 17.98 6.60
CA VAL A 216 -8.12 18.68 7.02
C VAL A 216 -7.95 18.64 8.53
N ARG A 217 -9.01 18.94 9.31
CA ARG A 217 -8.97 18.85 10.77
C ARG A 217 -8.71 17.43 11.24
N TYR A 218 -9.26 16.44 10.56
CA TYR A 218 -9.02 15.02 10.84
C TYR A 218 -7.53 14.67 10.62
N LEU A 219 -6.96 15.03 9.47
CA LEU A 219 -5.56 14.77 9.14
C LEU A 219 -4.60 15.53 10.08
N GLN A 220 -4.93 16.76 10.47
CA GLN A 220 -4.18 17.51 11.48
C GLN A 220 -4.18 16.80 12.84
N LYS A 221 -5.33 16.25 13.27
CA LYS A 221 -5.40 15.43 14.50
C LYS A 221 -4.55 14.17 14.40
N LEU A 222 -4.53 13.50 13.26
CA LEU A 222 -3.66 12.34 13.02
C LEU A 222 -2.19 12.72 13.08
N LYS A 223 -1.79 13.81 12.40
CA LYS A 223 -0.41 14.33 12.42
C LYS A 223 0.02 14.70 13.84
N ALA A 224 -0.83 15.37 14.61
CA ALA A 224 -0.57 15.73 16.01
C ALA A 224 -0.38 14.49 16.91
N LYS A 225 -1.06 13.37 16.60
CA LYS A 225 -0.87 12.06 17.26
C LYS A 225 0.34 11.28 16.73
N GLY A 226 1.11 11.86 15.81
CA GLY A 226 2.27 11.20 15.18
C GLY A 226 1.88 10.00 14.31
N LYS A 227 0.69 10.03 13.69
CA LYS A 227 0.26 9.01 12.73
C LYS A 227 0.72 9.39 11.32
N SER A 228 1.12 8.39 10.53
CA SER A 228 1.56 8.61 9.15
C SER A 228 0.41 9.14 8.28
N LEU A 229 0.71 10.14 7.45
CA LEU A 229 -0.24 10.70 6.48
C LEU A 229 -0.02 10.21 5.04
N SER A 230 0.92 9.30 4.84
CA SER A 230 1.27 8.74 3.54
C SER A 230 1.76 7.29 3.66
N LYS A 231 1.85 6.61 2.52
CA LYS A 231 2.38 5.25 2.44
C LYS A 231 3.85 5.17 2.82
N THR A 232 4.63 6.13 2.32
CA THR A 232 6.03 6.34 2.69
C THR A 232 6.11 7.43 3.75
N TYR A 233 7.09 7.32 4.64
CA TYR A 233 7.41 8.41 5.55
C TYR A 233 8.03 9.54 4.72
N THR A 234 7.50 10.75 4.87
CA THR A 234 8.09 11.94 4.25
C THR A 234 9.40 12.29 4.96
N GLU A 235 10.24 13.14 4.34
CA GLU A 235 11.43 13.69 5.01
C GLU A 235 11.05 14.41 6.33
N GLU A 236 9.89 15.06 6.38
CA GLU A 236 9.37 15.67 7.60
C GLU A 236 9.03 14.62 8.66
N ASP A 237 8.37 13.52 8.28
CA ASP A 237 8.05 12.43 9.21
C ASP A 237 9.33 11.76 9.74
N LEU A 238 10.31 11.56 8.87
CA LEU A 238 11.62 11.02 9.24
C LEU A 238 12.41 11.98 10.13
N ALA A 239 12.36 13.29 9.89
CA ALA A 239 13.00 14.31 10.71
C ALA A 239 12.33 14.42 12.10
N ASN A 240 10.99 14.37 12.15
CA ASN A 240 10.23 14.36 13.41
C ASN A 240 10.49 13.09 14.21
N LEU A 241 10.57 11.94 13.53
CA LEU A 241 10.95 10.68 14.14
C LEU A 241 12.38 10.75 14.68
N GLU A 242 13.32 11.28 13.89
CA GLU A 242 14.71 11.49 14.31
C GLU A 242 14.78 12.38 15.54
N GLN A 243 14.07 13.52 15.57
CA GLN A 243 14.03 14.40 16.74
C GLN A 243 13.54 13.65 17.98
N LYS A 244 12.45 12.87 17.86
CA LYS A 244 11.91 12.04 18.96
C LYS A 244 12.87 10.94 19.39
N MET A 245 13.61 10.34 18.46
CA MET A 245 14.60 9.31 18.77
C MET A 245 15.84 9.92 19.44
N LEU A 246 16.31 11.08 18.97
CA LEU A 246 17.47 11.81 19.53
C LEU A 246 17.20 12.34 20.94
N THR A 247 15.99 12.81 21.23
CA THR A 247 15.61 13.20 22.60
C THR A 247 15.68 12.03 23.59
N ASN A 248 15.59 10.79 23.10
CA ASN A 248 15.60 9.57 23.91
C ASN A 248 16.95 8.83 23.89
N SER A 249 17.87 9.18 22.98
CA SER A 249 19.15 8.48 22.81
C SER A 249 20.15 9.30 21.98
N ALA A 250 20.78 10.31 22.59
CA ALA A 250 21.79 11.15 21.94
C ALA A 250 22.95 10.33 21.32
N ASP A 251 23.27 9.17 21.93
CA ASP A 251 24.40 8.31 21.57
C ASP A 251 24.17 7.42 20.34
N ARG A 252 23.04 7.59 19.62
CA ARG A 252 22.63 6.73 18.49
C ARG A 252 22.25 7.49 17.22
N LYS A 253 22.75 8.72 17.08
CA LYS A 253 22.44 9.60 15.94
C LYS A 253 22.77 8.98 14.59
N GLU A 254 23.93 8.33 14.48
CA GLU A 254 24.41 7.67 13.27
C GLU A 254 23.50 6.51 12.87
N LEU A 255 22.96 5.78 13.86
CA LEU A 255 22.02 4.70 13.62
C LEU A 255 20.68 5.21 13.10
N ILE A 256 20.17 6.28 13.69
CA ILE A 256 18.93 6.93 13.26
C ILE A 256 19.07 7.45 11.83
N GLN A 257 20.17 8.14 11.52
CA GLN A 257 20.44 8.62 10.16
C GLN A 257 20.59 7.46 9.17
N SER A 258 21.22 6.36 9.58
CA SER A 258 21.33 5.17 8.75
C SER A 258 19.97 4.53 8.47
N ILE A 259 19.06 4.46 9.46
CA ILE A 259 17.68 3.99 9.26
C ILE A 259 17.02 4.81 8.15
N LYS A 260 17.05 6.15 8.26
CA LYS A 260 16.46 7.05 7.24
C LYS A 260 17.01 6.75 5.83
N ASN A 261 18.33 6.63 5.73
CA ASN A 261 19.02 6.36 4.47
C ASN A 261 18.70 4.98 3.86
N HIS A 262 18.10 4.07 4.62
CA HIS A 262 17.80 2.69 4.20
C HIS A 262 16.31 2.36 4.15
N ILE A 263 15.42 3.23 4.65
CA ILE A 263 13.99 3.15 4.32
C ILE A 263 13.84 3.24 2.79
N GLY A 264 12.97 2.40 2.23
CA GLY A 264 12.80 2.24 0.79
C GLY A 264 13.83 1.35 0.09
N LYS A 265 14.95 1.01 0.76
CA LYS A 265 15.97 0.12 0.19
C LYS A 265 15.69 -1.35 0.55
N PRO A 266 15.86 -2.30 -0.38
CA PRO A 266 15.56 -3.70 -0.12
C PRO A 266 16.68 -4.43 0.63
N GLY A 267 16.31 -5.55 1.24
CA GLY A 267 17.24 -6.57 1.72
C GLY A 267 16.71 -7.95 1.38
N ASP A 268 17.63 -8.88 1.10
CA ASP A 268 17.33 -10.26 0.70
C ASP A 268 16.53 -10.95 1.82
N HIS A 269 16.97 -10.78 3.07
CA HIS A 269 16.21 -11.11 4.27
C HIS A 269 16.02 -9.91 5.20
N CYS A 270 15.06 -10.02 6.13
CA CYS A 270 14.78 -8.98 7.12
C CYS A 270 16.00 -8.63 7.99
N TRP A 271 16.82 -9.63 8.33
CA TRP A 271 18.06 -9.46 9.09
C TRP A 271 19.20 -8.89 8.27
N ASP A 272 19.24 -9.11 6.94
CA ASP A 272 20.22 -8.48 6.05
C ASP A 272 20.03 -6.97 5.97
N TRP A 273 18.78 -6.53 5.88
CA TRP A 273 18.47 -5.10 5.87
C TRP A 273 18.93 -4.44 7.18
N VAL A 274 18.63 -5.05 8.32
CA VAL A 274 19.07 -4.51 9.62
C VAL A 274 20.61 -4.51 9.72
N ASN A 275 21.28 -5.55 9.22
CA ASN A 275 22.74 -5.60 9.13
C ASN A 275 23.32 -4.43 8.32
N LYS A 276 22.74 -4.14 7.14
CA LYS A 276 23.15 -3.00 6.29
C LYS A 276 23.01 -1.69 7.05
N VAL A 277 21.89 -1.49 7.74
CA VAL A 277 21.63 -0.29 8.55
C VAL A 277 22.67 -0.13 9.66
N TYR A 278 22.90 -1.18 10.46
CA TYR A 278 23.89 -1.13 11.55
C TYR A 278 25.31 -0.89 11.03
N ASN A 279 25.73 -1.61 9.98
CA ASN A 279 27.06 -1.45 9.38
C ASN A 279 27.28 -0.02 8.85
N ALA A 280 26.30 0.54 8.15
CA ALA A 280 26.38 1.90 7.63
C ALA A 280 26.39 2.97 8.75
N ALA A 281 25.89 2.62 9.94
CA ALA A 281 25.96 3.44 11.14
C ALA A 281 27.25 3.25 11.95
N GLY A 282 28.20 2.42 11.48
CA GLY A 282 29.47 2.16 12.17
C GLY A 282 29.40 1.09 13.27
N PHE A 283 28.27 0.40 13.41
CA PHE A 283 28.08 -0.73 14.33
C PHE A 283 28.29 -2.05 13.58
N SER A 284 29.55 -2.44 13.36
CA SER A 284 29.95 -3.76 12.85
C SER A 284 29.58 -4.89 13.82
N GLN A 285 29.78 -6.17 13.46
CA GLN A 285 29.36 -7.31 14.30
C GLN A 285 29.96 -7.27 15.72
N GLU A 286 31.22 -6.88 15.85
CA GLU A 286 31.94 -6.73 17.10
C GLU A 286 31.47 -5.54 17.95
N LYS A 287 30.73 -4.60 17.33
CA LYS A 287 30.13 -3.43 18.00
C LYS A 287 28.65 -3.66 18.32
N ARG A 288 28.25 -4.91 18.50
CA ARG A 288 26.89 -5.33 18.82
C ARG A 288 26.92 -6.37 19.93
N VAL A 289 25.95 -6.30 20.83
CA VAL A 289 25.81 -7.28 21.92
C VAL A 289 24.38 -7.77 22.00
N THR A 290 24.22 -9.09 22.10
CA THR A 290 22.92 -9.70 22.43
C THR A 290 22.68 -9.52 23.92
N VAL A 291 21.70 -8.71 24.28
CA VAL A 291 21.35 -8.43 25.70
C VAL A 291 20.17 -9.26 26.20
N TYR A 292 19.43 -9.84 25.26
CA TYR A 292 18.34 -10.75 25.55
C TYR A 292 18.25 -11.79 24.45
N GLN A 293 18.13 -13.06 24.85
CA GLN A 293 17.79 -14.14 23.96
C GLN A 293 16.87 -15.09 24.71
N HIS A 294 15.71 -15.38 24.14
CA HIS A 294 14.76 -16.30 24.72
C HIS A 294 15.40 -17.69 24.81
N SER A 295 15.29 -18.37 25.96
CA SER A 295 16.01 -19.62 26.26
C SER A 295 15.77 -20.75 25.25
N LYS A 296 14.57 -20.80 24.63
CA LYS A 296 14.26 -21.74 23.53
C LYS A 296 15.04 -21.44 22.23
N TYR A 297 15.38 -20.18 21.98
CA TYR A 297 16.19 -19.76 20.82
C TYR A 297 17.69 -19.91 21.05
N GLU A 298 18.13 -19.84 22.31
CA GLU A 298 19.51 -20.15 22.71
C GLU A 298 19.90 -21.62 22.41
N GLN A 299 18.91 -22.54 22.38
CA GLN A 299 19.14 -23.93 22.00
C GLN A 299 19.42 -24.11 20.51
N ARG A 300 18.87 -23.24 19.65
CA ARG A 300 19.08 -23.24 18.19
C ARG A 300 20.51 -22.84 17.85
N SER A 301 21.04 -21.78 18.48
CA SER A 301 22.43 -21.34 18.27
C SER A 301 23.46 -22.37 18.75
N LYS A 302 23.05 -23.30 19.64
CA LYS A 302 23.88 -24.41 20.16
C LYS A 302 23.64 -25.75 19.45
N GLY A 303 22.94 -25.77 18.31
CA GLY A 303 22.75 -26.98 17.49
C GLY A 303 21.81 -28.05 18.06
N LYS A 304 21.00 -27.73 19.08
CA LYS A 304 20.03 -28.67 19.67
C LYS A 304 18.71 -28.67 18.88
N LYS A 305 17.97 -29.79 18.90
CA LYS A 305 16.64 -29.92 18.27
C LYS A 305 15.72 -28.80 18.77
N PHE A 306 15.38 -27.88 17.88
CA PHE A 306 14.51 -26.75 18.15
C PHE A 306 13.06 -27.25 18.34
N ASN A 307 12.50 -27.08 19.55
CA ASN A 307 11.09 -27.36 19.78
C ASN A 307 10.24 -26.21 19.22
N ARG A 308 9.34 -26.52 18.28
CA ARG A 308 8.59 -25.55 17.42
C ARG A 308 7.44 -24.85 18.13
N GLU A 309 7.38 -24.90 19.45
CA GLU A 309 6.30 -24.29 20.23
C GLU A 309 6.51 -22.78 20.37
N ARG A 310 5.47 -22.02 20.03
CA ARG A 310 5.40 -20.57 20.23
C ARG A 310 5.81 -20.21 21.67
N PRO A 311 6.67 -19.19 21.88
CA PRO A 311 6.90 -18.65 23.22
C PRO A 311 5.56 -18.33 23.89
N GLY A 312 5.46 -18.55 25.20
CA GLY A 312 4.20 -18.34 25.91
C GLY A 312 3.71 -16.90 25.72
N LYS A 313 2.40 -16.70 25.60
CA LYS A 313 1.72 -15.41 25.33
C LYS A 313 2.02 -14.30 26.38
N HIS A 314 2.81 -14.60 27.41
CA HIS A 314 3.04 -13.77 28.59
C HIS A 314 4.52 -13.69 29.03
N GLU A 315 5.49 -14.22 28.27
CA GLU A 315 6.88 -14.38 28.77
C GLU A 315 7.78 -13.13 28.62
N ASN A 316 7.27 -11.97 28.18
CA ASN A 316 8.11 -10.84 27.74
C ASN A 316 7.98 -9.42 28.35
N PRO A 317 7.23 -9.15 29.44
CA PRO A 317 7.14 -7.79 29.98
C PRO A 317 8.49 -7.14 30.30
N SER A 318 9.45 -7.91 30.82
CA SER A 318 10.76 -7.39 31.25
C SER A 318 11.68 -7.04 30.09
N ALA A 319 11.66 -7.82 28.99
CA ALA A 319 12.46 -7.53 27.80
C ALA A 319 11.98 -6.26 27.08
N MET A 320 10.65 -6.05 27.05
CA MET A 320 10.05 -4.85 26.45
C MET A 320 10.43 -3.56 27.19
N LYS A 321 10.48 -3.58 28.53
CA LYS A 321 10.81 -2.38 29.33
C LYS A 321 12.18 -1.78 29.03
N GLY A 322 13.13 -2.58 28.53
CA GLY A 322 14.50 -2.15 28.23
C GLY A 322 14.75 -1.68 26.80
N LEU A 323 13.72 -1.67 25.93
CA LEU A 323 13.89 -1.29 24.52
C LEU A 323 14.17 0.20 24.38
N GLN A 324 15.18 0.50 23.56
CA GLN A 324 15.61 1.85 23.19
C GLN A 324 15.61 2.02 21.67
N PRO A 325 15.35 3.23 21.17
CA PRO A 325 15.43 3.51 19.74
C PRO A 325 16.73 3.00 19.13
N GLY A 326 16.62 2.28 18.01
CA GLY A 326 17.73 1.62 17.33
C GLY A 326 18.08 0.23 17.85
N ASP A 327 17.46 -0.29 18.92
CA ASP A 327 17.67 -1.68 19.32
C ASP A 327 17.19 -2.63 18.21
N TRP A 328 18.01 -3.61 17.87
CA TRP A 328 17.67 -4.65 16.93
C TRP A 328 16.91 -5.76 17.64
N VAL A 329 15.65 -5.92 17.27
CA VAL A 329 14.70 -6.86 17.85
C VAL A 329 14.39 -7.97 16.85
N PHE A 330 14.50 -9.21 17.29
CA PHE A 330 13.86 -10.35 16.64
C PHE A 330 12.55 -10.65 17.37
N PHE A 331 11.50 -10.91 16.62
CA PHE A 331 10.21 -11.29 17.18
C PHE A 331 9.52 -12.35 16.33
N PHE A 332 8.70 -13.15 17.00
CA PHE A 332 8.01 -14.27 16.38
C PHE A 332 7.00 -13.80 15.33
N ASN A 333 7.20 -14.16 14.07
CA ASN A 333 6.34 -13.80 12.95
C ASN A 333 6.09 -15.04 12.06
N GLN A 334 5.11 -15.84 12.45
CA GLN A 334 4.69 -16.98 11.63
C GLN A 334 3.99 -16.50 10.37
N ASN A 335 4.56 -16.88 9.23
CA ASN A 335 3.87 -16.78 7.96
C ASN A 335 3.82 -18.18 7.29
N LYS A 336 2.96 -18.34 6.29
CA LYS A 336 2.76 -19.63 5.61
C LYS A 336 4.01 -20.22 4.94
N TRP A 337 5.03 -19.39 4.73
CA TRP A 337 6.30 -19.76 4.09
C TRP A 337 7.43 -19.99 5.10
N ASP A 338 7.29 -19.48 6.33
CA ASP A 338 8.23 -19.65 7.43
C ASP A 338 7.46 -19.88 8.75
N ALA A 339 7.14 -21.16 8.98
CA ALA A 339 6.45 -21.62 10.19
C ALA A 339 7.28 -21.44 11.49
N VAL A 340 8.54 -21.03 11.35
CA VAL A 340 9.52 -20.83 12.43
C VAL A 340 10.09 -19.40 12.41
N GLY A 341 9.48 -18.52 11.63
CA GLY A 341 10.08 -17.26 11.21
C GLY A 341 10.19 -16.26 12.34
N ASP A 342 11.41 -15.86 12.62
CA ASP A 342 11.67 -14.63 13.36
C ASP A 342 11.77 -13.49 12.36
N HIS A 343 11.03 -12.42 12.60
CA HIS A 343 11.22 -11.18 11.88
C HIS A 343 12.24 -10.31 12.60
N SER A 344 13.15 -9.74 11.84
CA SER A 344 14.19 -8.86 12.33
C SER A 344 13.83 -7.41 12.01
N ALA A 345 13.86 -6.56 13.03
CA ALA A 345 13.52 -5.14 12.91
C ALA A 345 14.33 -4.27 13.88
N LEU A 346 14.29 -2.97 13.64
CA LEU A 346 14.82 -1.94 14.51
C LEU A 346 13.66 -1.29 15.28
N PHE A 347 13.74 -1.32 16.60
CA PHE A 347 12.79 -0.62 17.45
C PHE A 347 12.98 0.88 17.30
N LEU A 348 11.90 1.62 17.05
CA LEU A 348 11.96 3.07 16.92
C LEU A 348 11.44 3.74 18.19
N ARG A 349 10.23 3.37 18.62
CA ARG A 349 9.59 3.87 19.84
C ARG A 349 8.36 3.05 20.22
N TRP A 350 7.85 3.30 21.42
CA TRP A 350 6.52 2.87 21.81
C TRP A 350 5.44 3.80 21.23
N ILE A 351 4.36 3.19 20.75
CA ILE A 351 3.10 3.88 20.46
C ILE A 351 2.17 3.76 21.68
N ASP A 352 2.09 2.55 22.23
CA ASP A 352 1.36 2.23 23.45
C ASP A 352 2.14 1.12 24.18
N ALA A 353 2.96 1.51 25.15
CA ALA A 353 3.84 0.59 25.87
C ALA A 353 3.05 -0.41 26.73
N GLU A 354 1.89 -0.01 27.27
CA GLU A 354 1.03 -0.88 28.09
C GLU A 354 0.39 -1.99 27.24
N LYS A 355 0.00 -1.66 26.01
CA LYS A 355 -0.54 -2.64 25.04
C LYS A 355 0.54 -3.35 24.23
N GLY A 356 1.81 -3.04 24.43
CA GLY A 356 2.94 -3.61 23.71
C GLY A 356 2.98 -3.25 22.22
N ILE A 357 2.43 -2.10 21.83
CA ILE A 357 2.40 -1.64 20.43
C ILE A 357 3.61 -0.73 20.19
N ALA A 358 4.52 -1.20 19.35
CA ALA A 358 5.76 -0.52 18.99
C ALA A 358 5.77 -0.08 17.53
N GLU A 359 6.45 1.01 17.25
CA GLU A 359 6.84 1.44 15.90
C GLU A 359 8.22 0.85 15.58
N MET A 360 8.32 0.17 14.44
CA MET A 360 9.48 -0.63 14.05
C MET A 360 9.90 -0.30 12.63
N ALA A 361 11.20 -0.25 12.34
CA ALA A 361 11.73 -0.21 10.98
C ALA A 361 12.27 -1.58 10.58
N SER A 362 11.80 -2.14 9.46
CA SER A 362 12.29 -3.42 8.97
C SER A 362 12.08 -3.58 7.48
N CYS A 363 12.79 -4.53 6.90
CA CYS A 363 12.50 -5.06 5.58
C CYS A 363 11.75 -6.39 5.72
N PRO A 364 10.63 -6.61 5.01
CA PRO A 364 9.96 -7.93 4.96
C PRO A 364 10.83 -9.08 4.41
N GLY A 365 11.98 -8.78 3.79
CA GLY A 365 12.79 -9.72 3.03
C GLY A 365 12.23 -9.93 1.62
N ALA A 366 12.79 -10.91 0.89
CA ALA A 366 12.39 -11.24 -0.47
C ALA A 366 12.37 -10.00 -1.37
N ASP A 367 13.46 -9.23 -1.30
CA ASP A 367 13.66 -8.06 -2.15
C ASP A 367 12.68 -6.90 -1.91
N ARG A 368 11.84 -7.00 -0.86
CA ARG A 368 10.92 -5.94 -0.48
C ARG A 368 11.67 -4.80 0.21
N PRO A 369 11.18 -3.57 0.08
CA PRO A 369 11.82 -2.38 0.64
C PRO A 369 11.67 -2.31 2.16
N GLY A 370 12.69 -1.75 2.82
CA GLY A 370 12.62 -1.37 4.23
C GLY A 370 11.52 -0.35 4.46
N ARG A 371 10.71 -0.56 5.50
CA ARG A 371 9.56 0.29 5.86
C ARG A 371 9.43 0.43 7.36
N ILE A 372 8.73 1.48 7.77
CA ILE A 372 8.28 1.63 9.15
C ILE A 372 6.87 1.04 9.25
N HIS A 373 6.62 0.26 10.28
CA HIS A 373 5.35 -0.42 10.54
C HIS A 373 5.12 -0.54 12.05
N HIS A 374 3.93 -0.99 12.44
CA HIS A 374 3.59 -1.24 13.83
C HIS A 374 3.64 -2.73 14.13
N THR A 375 4.14 -3.08 15.30
CA THR A 375 4.18 -4.46 15.80
C THR A 375 3.57 -4.50 17.19
N ASN A 376 2.70 -5.49 17.44
CA ASN A 376 2.16 -5.74 18.77
C ASN A 376 2.89 -6.92 19.42
N PHE A 377 3.82 -6.63 20.32
CA PHE A 377 4.65 -7.65 20.98
C PHE A 377 3.87 -8.54 21.96
N MET A 378 2.63 -8.21 22.32
CA MET A 378 1.74 -9.11 23.05
C MET A 378 1.19 -10.23 22.14
N LYS A 379 1.16 -9.99 20.82
CA LYS A 379 0.81 -11.00 19.81
C LYS A 379 2.04 -11.67 19.22
N THR A 380 3.11 -10.93 19.00
CA THR A 380 4.36 -11.41 18.38
C THR A 380 5.52 -11.26 19.36
N PRO A 381 5.74 -12.23 20.28
CA PRO A 381 6.71 -12.09 21.35
C PRO A 381 8.13 -11.90 20.84
N ILE A 382 8.92 -11.08 21.55
CA ILE A 382 10.34 -10.84 21.28
C ILE A 382 11.15 -12.11 21.57
N THR A 383 12.05 -12.48 20.66
CA THR A 383 12.90 -13.66 20.80
C THR A 383 14.35 -13.28 21.06
N THR A 384 14.82 -12.16 20.53
CA THR A 384 16.19 -11.67 20.71
C THR A 384 16.23 -10.15 20.71
N ILE A 385 17.09 -9.54 21.53
CA ILE A 385 17.42 -8.11 21.48
C ILE A 385 18.94 -7.97 21.36
N ILE A 386 19.37 -7.24 20.33
CA ILE A 386 20.75 -6.89 20.05
C ILE A 386 20.88 -5.37 20.17
N LYS A 387 21.82 -4.91 20.98
CA LYS A 387 22.09 -3.47 21.16
C LYS A 387 23.41 -3.08 20.48
N PRO A 388 23.49 -1.87 19.89
CA PRO A 388 24.77 -1.29 19.54
C PRO A 388 25.57 -1.02 20.82
N VAL A 389 26.88 -1.21 20.78
CA VAL A 389 27.81 -0.80 21.84
C VAL A 389 28.76 0.26 21.28
N ASN A 390 28.82 1.40 21.98
CA ASN A 390 29.84 2.39 21.73
C ASN A 390 31.15 1.89 22.35
N SER A 391 32.23 1.98 21.58
CA SER A 391 33.60 1.69 22.03
C SER A 391 34.07 2.68 23.08
#